data_AF-A0A949XXX8-F1
#
_entry.id   AF-A0A949XXX8-F1
#
_cell.length_a   1.000
_cell.length_b   1.000
_cell.length_c   1.000
_cell.angle_alpha   90.00
_cell.angle_beta   90.00
_cell.angle_gamma   90.00
#
_symmetry.space_group_name_H-M   'P 1'
#
loop_
_entity.id
_entity.type
_entity.pdbx_description
1 polymer ?
#
loop_
_entity_poly.entity_id
_entity_poly.type
_entity_poly.pdbx_seq_one_letter_code
_entity_poly.pdbx_strand_id
1 'polypeptide(L)'
;MATEDIQERLAQLPRRAVVAFAARCTRRVQPLTHFLPQQDRDAIDRAIASAEAFAKGIAADWAAHRAAAADARAAAVAVVAAAVDAARATAADAARAAAVAAAVADAAARADAVADARADAAADAAWADADARAAVAWATDAVAWAADAAASAARAATRAATSRDLERLIALNLGQPGTLGAPIDPSEAGPLGPLWPHGVPEWYTEAATGTGTPHEEPSGDAD
;
A
#
# COMPACT_ATOMS: atom_id res chain seq x y z
N MET A 1 -6.33 -10.55 17.26
CA MET A 1 -5.70 -10.03 18.50
C MET A 1 -5.07 -8.64 18.32
N ALA A 2 -4.33 -8.32 17.25
CA ALA A 2 -3.71 -6.99 17.10
C ALA A 2 -4.69 -5.82 16.83
N THR A 3 -5.85 -6.07 16.21
CA THR A 3 -6.78 -5.00 15.81
C THR A 3 -7.67 -4.52 16.97
N GLU A 4 -8.07 -5.43 17.85
CA GLU A 4 -8.85 -5.11 19.06
C GLU A 4 -8.04 -4.22 20.02
N ASP A 5 -6.73 -4.48 20.16
CA ASP A 5 -5.81 -3.66 20.97
C ASP A 5 -5.77 -2.20 20.49
N ILE A 6 -5.73 -1.94 19.18
CA ILE A 6 -5.70 -0.57 18.65
C ILE A 6 -6.99 0.19 18.95
N GLN A 7 -8.15 -0.46 18.84
CA GLN A 7 -9.44 0.18 19.11
C GLN A 7 -9.58 0.56 20.60
N GLU A 8 -9.21 -0.35 21.50
CA GLU A 8 -9.20 -0.09 22.94
C GLU A 8 -8.25 1.07 23.30
N ARG A 9 -7.05 1.10 22.71
CA ARG A 9 -6.09 2.18 22.92
C ARG A 9 -6.56 3.51 22.36
N LEU A 10 -7.22 3.53 21.19
CA LEU A 10 -7.82 4.75 20.64
C LEU A 10 -8.98 5.25 21.51
N ALA A 11 -9.75 4.36 22.13
CA ALA A 11 -10.82 4.73 23.04
C ALA A 11 -10.31 5.44 24.32
N GLN A 12 -9.03 5.28 24.67
CA GLN A 12 -8.39 5.99 25.79
C GLN A 12 -7.95 7.42 25.44
N LEU A 13 -8.05 7.84 24.18
CA LEU A 13 -7.60 9.16 23.75
C LEU A 13 -8.74 10.19 23.75
N PRO A 14 -8.43 11.48 23.98
CA PRO A 14 -9.35 12.56 23.68
C PRO A 14 -9.51 12.73 22.15
N ARG A 15 -10.61 13.36 21.72
CA ARG A 15 -11.00 13.43 20.29
C ARG A 15 -9.94 14.10 19.41
N ARG A 16 -9.30 15.18 19.87
CA ARG A 16 -8.21 15.84 19.09
C ARG A 16 -7.01 14.93 18.88
N ALA A 17 -6.67 14.09 19.85
CA ALA A 17 -5.59 13.12 19.73
C ALA A 17 -5.92 12.03 18.69
N VAL A 18 -7.17 11.54 18.67
CA VAL A 18 -7.62 10.59 17.64
C VAL A 18 -7.56 11.20 16.24
N VAL A 19 -7.95 12.47 16.09
CA VAL A 19 -7.87 13.18 14.79
C VAL A 19 -6.41 13.41 14.39
N ALA A 20 -5.53 13.78 15.32
CA ALA A 20 -4.10 13.93 15.07
C ALA A 20 -3.46 12.62 14.60
N PHE A 21 -3.82 11.50 15.24
CA PHE A 21 -3.40 10.16 14.84
C PHE A 21 -3.84 9.85 13.40
N ALA A 22 -5.13 10.05 13.10
CA ALA A 22 -5.68 9.82 11.77
C ALA A 22 -4.98 10.67 10.70
N ALA A 23 -4.76 11.96 10.95
CA ALA A 23 -4.06 12.86 10.02
C ALA A 23 -2.65 12.35 9.68
N ARG A 24 -1.89 11.88 10.69
CA ARG A 24 -0.55 11.30 10.47
C ARG A 24 -0.60 9.96 9.72
N CYS A 25 -1.57 9.11 10.02
CA CYS A 25 -1.81 7.89 9.24
C CYS A 25 -2.04 8.22 7.76
N THR A 26 -2.87 9.22 7.47
CA THR A 26 -3.15 9.65 6.09
C THR A 26 -1.92 10.26 5.42
N ARG A 27 -1.14 11.10 6.10
CA ARG A 27 0.13 11.66 5.57
C ARG A 27 1.13 10.57 5.15
N ARG A 28 1.20 9.46 5.89
CA ARG A 28 2.09 8.34 5.55
C ARG A 28 1.73 7.64 4.27
N VAL A 29 0.43 7.53 3.98
CA VAL A 29 -0.07 6.89 2.76
C VAL A 29 -0.27 7.88 1.62
N GLN A 30 -0.07 9.18 1.86
CA GLN A 30 -0.31 10.21 0.87
C GLN A 30 0.47 10.02 -0.44
N PRO A 31 1.76 9.64 -0.48
CA PRO A 31 2.44 9.42 -1.76
C PRO A 31 1.83 8.28 -2.58
N LEU A 32 1.15 7.34 -1.94
CA LEU A 32 0.42 6.30 -2.64
C LEU A 32 -0.80 6.86 -3.37
N THR A 33 -1.24 8.09 -3.12
CA THR A 33 -2.38 8.67 -3.86
C THR A 33 -1.98 9.24 -5.22
N HIS A 34 -0.71 9.12 -5.64
CA HIS A 34 -0.21 9.70 -6.88
C HIS A 34 -0.96 9.21 -8.14
N PHE A 35 -1.53 8.00 -8.10
CA PHE A 35 -2.32 7.43 -9.20
C PHE A 35 -3.76 7.95 -9.28
N LEU A 36 -4.21 8.74 -8.30
CA LEU A 36 -5.55 9.34 -8.32
C LEU A 36 -5.60 10.59 -9.21
N PRO A 37 -6.78 10.93 -9.76
CA PRO A 37 -7.01 12.23 -10.39
C PRO A 37 -6.59 13.40 -9.48
N GLN A 38 -6.08 14.49 -10.07
CA GLN A 38 -5.62 15.68 -9.33
C GLN A 38 -6.68 16.20 -8.35
N GLN A 39 -7.94 16.25 -8.78
CA GLN A 39 -9.06 16.70 -7.97
C GLN A 39 -9.21 15.89 -6.67
N ASP A 40 -9.00 14.58 -6.73
CA ASP A 40 -9.10 13.69 -5.57
C ASP A 40 -7.90 13.86 -4.64
N ARG A 41 -6.70 14.05 -5.20
CA ARG A 41 -5.49 14.37 -4.41
C ARG A 41 -5.67 15.68 -3.64
N ASP A 42 -6.15 16.72 -4.32
CA ASP A 42 -6.42 18.02 -3.68
C ASP A 42 -7.51 17.90 -2.58
N ALA A 43 -8.51 17.04 -2.78
CA ALA A 43 -9.54 16.78 -1.77
C ALA A 43 -8.95 16.09 -0.53
N ILE A 44 -8.07 15.10 -0.72
CA ILE A 44 -7.35 14.43 0.37
C ILE A 44 -6.47 15.43 1.12
N ASP A 45 -5.74 16.29 0.42
CA ASP A 45 -4.89 17.32 1.04
C ASP A 45 -5.70 18.31 1.89
N ARG A 46 -6.84 18.79 1.39
CA ARG A 46 -7.76 19.65 2.17
C ARG A 46 -8.29 18.92 3.40
N ALA A 47 -8.61 17.63 3.28
CA ALA A 47 -9.10 16.83 4.40
C ALA A 47 -8.04 16.68 5.49
N ILE A 48 -6.79 16.40 5.11
CA ILE A 48 -5.66 16.32 6.03
C ILE A 48 -5.44 17.67 6.71
N ALA A 49 -5.34 18.77 5.95
CA ALA A 49 -5.15 20.10 6.50
C ALA A 49 -6.27 20.49 7.48
N SER A 50 -7.51 20.13 7.18
CA SER A 50 -8.67 20.31 8.06
C SER A 50 -8.55 19.52 9.37
N ALA A 51 -8.14 18.24 9.29
CA ALA A 51 -7.91 17.41 10.47
C ALA A 51 -6.76 17.95 11.34
N GLU A 52 -5.67 18.40 10.71
CA GLU A 52 -4.55 19.04 11.39
C GLU A 52 -4.96 20.35 12.10
N ALA A 53 -5.76 21.19 11.44
CA ALA A 53 -6.28 22.42 12.04
C ALA A 53 -7.18 22.15 13.25
N PHE A 54 -8.07 21.15 13.15
CA PHE A 54 -8.90 20.71 14.27
C PHE A 54 -8.07 20.20 15.46
N ALA A 55 -7.05 19.37 15.18
CA ALA A 55 -6.13 18.86 16.19
C ALA A 55 -5.37 19.99 16.90
N LYS A 56 -4.92 21.00 16.14
CA LYS A 56 -4.27 22.23 16.64
C LYS A 56 -5.21 23.17 17.39
N GLY A 57 -6.51 22.85 17.44
CA GLY A 57 -7.52 23.69 18.08
C GLY A 57 -7.69 25.05 17.40
N ILE A 58 -7.30 25.18 16.14
CA ILE A 58 -7.54 26.38 15.35
C ILE A 58 -9.04 26.43 15.06
N ALA A 59 -9.70 27.50 15.52
CA ALA A 59 -11.10 27.73 15.24
C ALA A 59 -11.25 28.01 13.75
N ALA A 60 -11.63 27.00 12.99
CA ALA A 60 -11.98 27.19 11.60
C ALA A 60 -13.49 27.14 11.42
N ASP A 61 -13.93 27.71 10.29
CA ASP A 61 -15.33 27.79 9.93
C ASP A 61 -15.93 26.37 9.88
N TRP A 62 -16.76 26.05 10.87
CA TRP A 62 -17.40 24.75 11.00
C TRP A 62 -18.28 24.39 9.79
N ALA A 63 -18.78 25.39 9.06
CA ALA A 63 -19.54 25.15 7.83
C ALA A 63 -18.60 24.65 6.71
N ALA A 64 -17.48 25.35 6.48
CA ALA A 64 -16.46 24.94 5.52
C ALA A 64 -15.88 23.56 5.87
N HIS A 65 -15.65 23.28 7.16
CA HIS A 65 -15.18 21.98 7.63
C HIS A 65 -16.16 20.84 7.36
N ARG A 66 -17.47 21.05 7.58
CA ARG A 66 -18.47 20.01 7.30
C ARG A 66 -18.56 19.69 5.82
N ALA A 67 -18.50 20.71 4.96
CA ALA A 67 -18.46 20.52 3.51
C ALA A 67 -17.20 19.73 3.11
N ALA A 68 -16.02 20.17 3.57
CA ALA A 68 -14.76 19.48 3.30
C ALA A 68 -14.75 18.02 3.81
N ALA A 69 -15.36 17.74 4.97
CA ALA A 69 -15.47 16.39 5.51
C ALA A 69 -16.42 15.50 4.69
N ALA A 70 -17.50 16.06 4.14
CA ALA A 70 -18.39 15.32 3.24
C ALA A 70 -17.68 14.98 1.93
N ASP A 71 -16.98 15.93 1.33
CA ASP A 71 -16.18 15.72 0.11
C ASP A 71 -15.06 14.70 0.35
N ALA A 72 -14.34 14.83 1.47
CA ALA A 72 -13.29 13.88 1.86
C ALA A 72 -13.82 12.47 2.07
N ARG A 73 -15.03 12.33 2.63
CA ARG A 73 -15.67 11.03 2.80
C ARG A 73 -16.07 10.44 1.45
N ALA A 74 -16.61 11.25 0.55
CA ALA A 74 -16.92 10.81 -0.81
C ALA A 74 -15.65 10.36 -1.55
N ALA A 75 -14.57 11.14 -1.48
CA ALA A 75 -13.27 10.80 -2.05
C ALA A 75 -12.69 9.53 -1.42
N ALA A 76 -12.73 9.37 -0.09
CA ALA A 76 -12.24 8.17 0.58
C ALA A 76 -13.02 6.92 0.16
N VAL A 77 -14.35 7.02 0.02
CA VAL A 77 -15.17 5.92 -0.50
C VAL A 77 -14.79 5.60 -1.96
N ALA A 78 -14.58 6.62 -2.80
CA ALA A 78 -14.14 6.43 -4.18
C ALA A 78 -12.75 5.78 -4.26
N VAL A 79 -11.80 6.18 -3.40
CA VAL A 79 -10.46 5.58 -3.31
C VAL A 79 -10.53 4.13 -2.86
N VAL A 80 -11.35 3.81 -1.85
CA VAL A 80 -11.53 2.41 -1.42
C VAL A 80 -12.16 1.58 -2.54
N ALA A 81 -13.17 2.11 -3.24
CA ALA A 81 -13.77 1.43 -4.39
C ALA A 81 -12.75 1.20 -5.51
N ALA A 82 -11.99 2.24 -5.89
CA ALA A 82 -10.93 2.14 -6.89
C ALA A 82 -9.82 1.16 -6.48
N ALA A 83 -9.43 1.13 -5.20
CA ALA A 83 -8.47 0.17 -4.68
C ALA A 83 -9.00 -1.27 -4.74
N VAL A 84 -10.29 -1.47 -4.43
CA VAL A 84 -10.96 -2.78 -4.57
C VAL A 84 -11.02 -3.20 -6.03
N ASP A 85 -11.35 -2.28 -6.95
CA ASP A 85 -11.41 -2.57 -8.38
C ASP A 85 -10.01 -2.82 -8.98
N ALA A 86 -8.99 -2.08 -8.56
CA ALA A 86 -7.60 -2.34 -8.91
C ALA A 86 -7.15 -3.72 -8.39
N ALA A 87 -7.45 -4.07 -7.13
CA ALA A 87 -7.15 -5.39 -6.59
C ALA A 87 -7.86 -6.51 -7.36
N ARG A 88 -9.10 -6.29 -7.80
CA ARG A 88 -9.83 -7.23 -8.68
C ARG A 88 -9.21 -7.33 -10.06
N ALA A 89 -8.75 -6.23 -10.64
CA ALA A 89 -8.08 -6.22 -11.93
C ALA A 89 -6.74 -6.96 -11.86
N THR A 90 -5.91 -6.70 -10.84
CA THR A 90 -4.67 -7.45 -10.59
C THR A 90 -4.96 -8.94 -10.40
N ALA A 91 -6.02 -9.32 -9.67
CA ALA A 91 -6.42 -10.71 -9.54
C ALA A 91 -6.86 -11.33 -10.88
N ALA A 92 -7.55 -10.58 -11.74
CA ALA A 92 -7.95 -11.02 -13.07
C ALA A 92 -6.74 -11.16 -14.02
N ASP A 93 -5.78 -10.24 -13.98
CA ASP A 93 -4.55 -10.33 -14.76
C ASP A 93 -3.65 -11.48 -14.29
N ALA A 94 -3.55 -11.71 -12.98
CA ALA A 94 -2.90 -12.89 -12.42
C ALA A 94 -3.60 -14.19 -12.89
N ALA A 95 -4.93 -14.22 -12.91
CA ALA A 95 -5.69 -15.35 -13.43
C ALA A 95 -5.50 -15.56 -14.95
N ARG A 96 -5.42 -14.48 -15.74
CA ARG A 96 -5.11 -14.56 -17.18
C ARG A 96 -3.69 -15.05 -17.41
N ALA A 97 -2.72 -14.55 -16.66
CA ALA A 97 -1.33 -15.01 -16.74
C ALA A 97 -1.23 -16.50 -16.41
N ALA A 98 -1.93 -16.96 -15.36
CA ALA A 98 -2.02 -18.38 -15.04
C ALA A 98 -2.70 -19.20 -16.16
N ALA A 99 -3.76 -18.68 -16.78
CA ALA A 99 -4.44 -19.35 -17.88
C ALA A 99 -3.58 -19.42 -19.15
N VAL A 100 -2.82 -18.36 -19.47
CA VAL A 100 -1.86 -18.34 -20.58
C VAL A 100 -0.73 -19.32 -20.30
N ALA A 101 -0.17 -19.34 -19.09
CA ALA A 101 0.86 -20.30 -18.70
C ALA A 101 0.35 -21.75 -18.81
N ALA A 102 -0.89 -22.03 -18.37
CA ALA A 102 -1.51 -23.34 -18.52
C ALA A 102 -1.73 -23.72 -20.00
N ALA A 103 -2.16 -22.77 -20.84
CA ALA A 103 -2.33 -23.01 -22.28
C ALA A 103 -1.00 -23.25 -23.00
N VAL A 104 0.06 -22.53 -22.62
CA VAL A 104 1.42 -22.77 -23.12
C VAL A 104 1.94 -24.14 -22.67
N ALA A 105 1.70 -24.53 -21.41
CA ALA A 105 2.06 -25.86 -20.91
C ALA A 105 1.30 -26.98 -21.63
N ASP A 106 0.01 -26.80 -21.91
CA ASP A 106 -0.78 -27.78 -22.68
C ASP A 106 -0.34 -27.85 -24.15
N ALA A 107 -0.01 -26.71 -24.77
CA ALA A 107 0.55 -26.66 -26.12
C ALA A 107 1.92 -27.35 -26.20
N ALA A 108 2.79 -27.14 -25.20
CA ALA A 108 4.07 -27.84 -25.06
C ALA A 108 3.84 -29.35 -24.93
N ALA A 109 2.97 -29.79 -24.01
CA ALA A 109 2.64 -31.21 -23.83
C ALA A 109 2.10 -31.88 -25.12
N ARG A 110 1.32 -31.15 -25.94
CA ARG A 110 0.87 -31.66 -27.25
C ARG A 110 1.99 -31.71 -28.28
N ALA A 111 2.89 -30.73 -28.30
CA ALA A 111 4.08 -30.76 -29.14
C ALA A 111 5.01 -31.92 -28.76
N ASP A 112 5.14 -32.19 -27.46
CA ASP A 112 5.87 -33.33 -26.90
C ASP A 112 5.25 -34.66 -27.36
N ALA A 113 3.93 -34.82 -27.31
CA ALA A 113 3.25 -36.03 -27.79
C ALA A 113 3.45 -36.27 -29.30
N VAL A 114 3.61 -35.20 -30.09
CA VAL A 114 3.97 -35.28 -31.52
C VAL A 114 5.46 -35.57 -31.72
N ALA A 115 6.33 -35.17 -30.80
CA ALA A 115 7.76 -35.43 -30.81
C ALA A 115 8.13 -36.85 -30.31
N ASP A 116 7.40 -37.40 -29.34
CA ASP A 116 7.49 -38.80 -28.88
C ASP A 116 7.23 -39.78 -30.02
N ALA A 117 6.40 -39.40 -31.00
CA ALA A 117 6.21 -40.17 -32.23
C ALA A 117 7.46 -40.21 -33.14
N ARG A 118 8.55 -39.47 -32.83
CA ARG A 118 9.81 -39.40 -33.61
C ARG A 118 11.06 -39.96 -32.88
N ALA A 119 10.90 -40.45 -31.65
CA ALA A 119 11.65 -41.45 -30.88
C ALA A 119 13.20 -41.45 -30.70
N ASP A 120 14.09 -41.03 -31.62
CA ASP A 120 15.54 -41.34 -31.42
C ASP A 120 16.45 -40.17 -30.97
N ALA A 121 15.92 -38.95 -30.83
CA ALA A 121 16.63 -37.78 -30.27
C ALA A 121 16.22 -37.45 -28.80
N ALA A 122 15.58 -38.40 -28.12
CA ALA A 122 14.59 -38.17 -27.06
C ALA A 122 15.12 -37.90 -25.64
N ALA A 123 16.38 -38.20 -25.32
CA ALA A 123 16.87 -38.07 -23.93
C ALA A 123 17.21 -36.62 -23.56
N ASP A 124 17.89 -35.88 -24.43
CA ASP A 124 18.38 -34.52 -24.13
C ASP A 124 17.24 -33.47 -24.18
N ALA A 125 16.23 -33.69 -25.03
CA ALA A 125 15.07 -32.81 -25.14
C ALA A 125 14.15 -32.88 -23.90
N ALA A 126 14.01 -34.06 -23.29
CA ALA A 126 13.20 -34.24 -22.07
C ALA A 126 13.83 -33.55 -20.84
N TRP A 127 15.17 -33.52 -20.75
CA TRP A 127 15.86 -32.78 -19.70
C TRP A 127 15.73 -31.26 -19.86
N ALA A 128 15.83 -30.75 -21.10
CA ALA A 128 15.66 -29.33 -21.37
C ALA A 128 14.22 -28.82 -21.10
N ASP A 129 13.20 -29.65 -21.37
CA ASP A 129 11.79 -29.33 -21.07
C ASP A 129 11.51 -29.33 -19.55
N ALA A 130 12.04 -30.31 -18.81
CA ALA A 130 11.91 -30.35 -17.37
C ALA A 130 12.54 -29.11 -16.70
N ASP A 131 13.71 -28.68 -17.19
CA ASP A 131 14.39 -27.47 -16.72
C ASP A 131 13.62 -26.19 -17.07
N ALA A 132 13.04 -26.08 -18.27
CA ALA A 132 12.24 -24.91 -18.66
C ALA A 132 10.98 -24.76 -17.80
N ARG A 133 10.27 -25.86 -17.51
CA ARG A 133 9.09 -25.86 -16.62
C ARG A 133 9.46 -25.50 -15.20
N ALA A 134 10.56 -26.04 -14.70
CA ALA A 134 11.10 -25.66 -13.40
C ALA A 134 11.42 -24.16 -13.38
N ALA A 135 12.13 -23.63 -14.37
CA ALA A 135 12.49 -22.21 -14.43
C ALA A 135 11.28 -21.28 -14.39
N VAL A 136 10.22 -21.60 -15.16
CA VAL A 136 8.97 -20.79 -15.17
C VAL A 136 8.26 -20.83 -13.82
N ALA A 137 8.14 -22.01 -13.19
CA ALA A 137 7.52 -22.14 -11.87
C ALA A 137 8.26 -21.34 -10.79
N TRP A 138 9.60 -21.40 -10.80
CA TRP A 138 10.45 -20.65 -9.87
C TRP A 138 10.34 -19.14 -10.08
N ALA A 139 10.25 -18.68 -11.34
CA ALA A 139 10.05 -17.26 -11.64
C ALA A 139 8.69 -16.74 -11.14
N THR A 140 7.61 -17.51 -11.30
CA THR A 140 6.28 -17.11 -10.81
C THR A 140 6.20 -17.04 -9.28
N ASP A 141 6.82 -18.00 -8.58
CA ASP A 141 6.88 -17.99 -7.12
C ASP A 141 7.73 -16.82 -6.60
N ALA A 142 8.82 -16.48 -7.28
CA ALA A 142 9.68 -15.35 -6.90
C ALA A 142 8.95 -14.00 -7.00
N VAL A 143 8.15 -13.78 -8.06
CA VAL A 143 7.35 -12.55 -8.23
C VAL A 143 6.27 -12.43 -7.14
N ALA A 144 5.56 -13.53 -6.84
CA ALA A 144 4.57 -13.54 -5.78
C ALA A 144 5.19 -13.26 -4.40
N TRP A 145 6.35 -13.87 -4.12
CA TRP A 145 7.09 -13.65 -2.87
C TRP A 145 7.60 -12.22 -2.74
N ALA A 146 8.13 -11.63 -3.82
CA ALA A 146 8.59 -10.24 -3.82
C ALA A 146 7.44 -9.25 -3.59
N ALA A 147 6.28 -9.47 -4.21
CA ALA A 147 5.10 -8.64 -4.02
C ALA A 147 4.55 -8.72 -2.58
N ASP A 148 4.48 -9.92 -2.00
CA ASP A 148 4.06 -10.10 -0.61
C ASP A 148 5.09 -9.53 0.37
N ALA A 149 6.39 -9.70 0.10
CA ALA A 149 7.47 -9.12 0.90
C ALA A 149 7.42 -7.58 0.90
N ALA A 150 7.22 -6.96 -0.27
CA ALA A 150 7.06 -5.51 -0.40
C ALA A 150 5.81 -5.00 0.34
N ALA A 151 4.66 -5.67 0.16
CA ALA A 151 3.44 -5.34 0.87
C ALA A 151 3.60 -5.51 2.40
N SER A 152 4.28 -6.56 2.82
CA SER A 152 4.57 -6.84 4.23
C SER A 152 5.54 -5.83 4.84
N ALA A 153 6.58 -5.41 4.12
CA ALA A 153 7.51 -4.37 4.54
C ALA A 153 6.80 -3.01 4.68
N ALA A 154 5.97 -2.63 3.70
CA ALA A 154 5.15 -1.41 3.78
C ALA A 154 4.17 -1.45 4.97
N ARG A 155 3.49 -2.59 5.19
CA ARG A 155 2.61 -2.80 6.35
C ARG A 155 3.39 -2.77 7.67
N ALA A 156 4.61 -3.29 7.72
CA ALA A 156 5.44 -3.32 8.92
C ALA A 156 5.94 -1.91 9.29
N ALA A 157 6.50 -1.17 8.34
CA ALA A 157 6.94 0.21 8.53
C ALA A 157 5.78 1.11 8.97
N THR A 158 4.61 0.96 8.32
CA THR A 158 3.40 1.71 8.70
C THR A 158 2.95 1.35 10.11
N ARG A 159 2.88 0.06 10.46
CA ARG A 159 2.49 -0.40 11.82
C ARG A 159 3.45 0.10 12.91
N ALA A 160 4.75 0.05 12.67
CA ALA A 160 5.73 0.53 13.65
C ALA A 160 5.57 2.04 13.90
N ALA A 161 5.40 2.83 12.83
CA ALA A 161 5.22 4.26 12.95
C ALA A 161 3.88 4.65 13.61
N THR A 162 2.78 3.95 13.30
CA THR A 162 1.48 4.20 13.93
C THR A 162 1.45 3.78 15.40
N SER A 163 2.03 2.63 15.76
CA SER A 163 2.15 2.22 17.17
C SER A 163 2.90 3.26 18.00
N ARG A 164 4.01 3.80 17.47
CA ARG A 164 4.78 4.86 18.15
C ARG A 164 3.99 6.16 18.32
N ASP A 165 3.25 6.60 17.31
CA ASP A 165 2.39 7.79 17.43
C ASP A 165 1.33 7.58 18.52
N LEU A 166 0.71 6.41 18.57
CA LEU A 166 -0.30 6.05 19.56
C LEU A 166 0.28 6.04 20.98
N GLU A 167 1.45 5.44 21.17
CA GLU A 167 2.19 5.47 22.44
C GLU A 167 2.48 6.91 22.89
N ARG A 168 2.96 7.76 21.97
CA ARG A 168 3.23 9.17 22.26
C ARG A 168 1.95 9.93 22.62
N LEU A 169 0.85 9.74 21.90
CA LEU A 169 -0.42 10.40 22.19
C LEU A 169 -0.96 10.04 23.58
N ILE A 170 -0.85 8.77 23.98
CA ILE A 170 -1.20 8.32 25.32
C ILE A 170 -0.29 8.99 26.36
N ALA A 171 1.03 9.00 26.12
CA ALA A 171 2.01 9.57 27.04
C ALA A 171 1.87 11.09 27.22
N LEU A 172 1.39 11.82 26.21
CA LEU A 172 1.17 13.27 26.29
C LEU A 172 0.00 13.67 27.19
N ASN A 173 -0.88 12.71 27.57
CA ASN A 173 -2.00 12.92 28.49
C ASN A 173 -2.80 14.20 28.19
N LEU A 174 -3.25 14.33 26.94
CA LEU A 174 -3.90 15.56 26.42
C LEU A 174 -5.31 15.79 26.99
N GLY A 175 -5.75 15.03 27.98
CA GLY A 175 -7.07 15.14 28.60
C GLY A 175 -7.76 13.80 28.74
N GLN A 176 -9.01 13.85 29.23
CA GLN A 176 -9.80 12.65 29.51
C GLN A 176 -10.33 12.00 28.22
N PRO A 177 -10.42 10.66 28.17
CA PRO A 177 -11.06 9.95 27.07
C PRO A 177 -12.45 10.49 26.72
N GLY A 178 -12.78 10.57 25.43
CA GLY A 178 -14.09 11.04 24.95
C GLY A 178 -14.33 12.56 25.00
N THR A 179 -13.47 13.32 25.71
CA THR A 179 -13.48 14.79 25.71
C THR A 179 -12.79 15.37 24.47
N LEU A 180 -12.81 16.69 24.29
CA LEU A 180 -12.12 17.33 23.17
C LEU A 180 -10.59 17.22 23.29
N GLY A 181 -10.06 17.36 24.51
CA GLY A 181 -8.62 17.39 24.80
C GLY A 181 -7.92 18.70 24.45
N ALA A 182 -6.66 18.79 24.89
CA ALA A 182 -5.74 19.86 24.60
C ALA A 182 -5.37 19.86 23.10
N PRO A 183 -5.15 21.05 22.50
CA PRO A 183 -4.57 21.17 21.18
C PRO A 183 -3.24 20.42 21.03
N ILE A 184 -3.02 19.84 19.86
CA ILE A 184 -1.76 19.19 19.49
C ILE A 184 -1.43 19.47 18.02
N ASP A 185 -0.15 19.74 17.73
CA ASP A 185 0.36 19.79 16.36
C ASP A 185 0.75 18.38 15.89
N PRO A 186 0.03 17.78 14.91
CA PRO A 186 0.40 16.48 14.34
C PRO A 186 1.57 16.54 13.34
N SER A 187 2.07 17.73 12.98
CA SER A 187 3.16 17.89 12.02
C SER A 187 4.47 17.24 12.50
N GLU A 188 5.45 17.12 11.60
CA GLU A 188 6.77 16.59 11.94
C GLU A 188 7.54 17.45 12.96
N ALA A 189 7.21 18.74 13.03
CA ALA A 189 7.74 19.67 14.03
C ALA A 189 7.00 19.60 15.37
N GLY A 190 5.87 18.89 15.42
CA GLY A 190 5.06 18.73 16.61
C GLY A 190 5.61 17.71 17.62
N PRO A 191 4.94 17.54 18.77
CA PRO A 191 5.40 16.62 19.83
C PRO A 191 5.42 15.14 19.42
N LEU A 192 4.79 14.78 18.30
CA LEU A 192 4.82 13.43 17.75
C LEU A 192 6.13 13.12 17.00
N GLY A 193 6.90 14.15 16.65
CA GLY A 193 8.17 14.06 15.94
C GLY A 193 8.02 13.67 14.46
N PRO A 194 9.12 13.24 13.82
CA PRO A 194 9.15 12.91 12.40
C PRO A 194 8.08 11.90 12.01
N LEU A 195 7.57 11.98 10.78
CA LEU A 195 6.54 11.06 10.28
C LEU A 195 7.05 9.61 10.27
N TRP A 196 8.33 9.45 9.96
CA TRP A 196 9.03 8.18 9.89
C TRP A 196 10.19 8.15 10.91
N PRO A 197 10.02 7.51 12.08
CA PRO A 197 11.01 7.57 13.16
C PRO A 197 12.35 6.88 12.83
N HIS A 198 12.38 6.05 11.78
CA HIS A 198 13.56 5.33 11.33
C HIS A 198 14.03 5.79 9.93
N GLY A 199 13.61 6.98 9.51
CA GLY A 199 13.84 7.48 8.16
C GLY A 199 12.71 7.11 7.20
N VAL A 200 12.61 7.88 6.12
CA VAL A 200 11.58 7.71 5.09
C VAL A 200 11.80 6.36 4.38
N PRO A 201 10.77 5.50 4.26
CA PRO A 201 10.90 4.25 3.52
C PRO A 201 11.19 4.49 2.03
N GLU A 202 11.93 3.58 1.40
CA GLU A 202 12.31 3.68 -0.03
C GLU A 202 11.09 3.80 -0.96
N TRP A 203 10.06 2.97 -0.75
CA TRP A 203 8.81 3.04 -1.51
C TRP A 203 8.11 4.40 -1.43
N TYR A 204 8.31 5.13 -0.32
CA TYR A 204 7.72 6.46 -0.12
C TYR A 204 8.43 7.48 -1.00
N THR A 205 9.76 7.39 -1.11
CA THR A 205 10.55 8.23 -2.02
C THR A 205 10.27 7.93 -3.48
N GLU A 206 10.20 6.65 -3.87
CA GLU A 206 9.88 6.24 -5.25
C GLU A 206 8.50 6.72 -5.71
N ALA A 207 7.49 6.57 -4.85
CA ALA A 207 6.14 7.05 -5.13
C ALA A 207 6.07 8.58 -5.23
N ALA A 208 6.91 9.30 -4.48
CA ALA A 208 6.93 10.76 -4.48
C ALA A 208 7.66 11.37 -5.68
N THR A 209 8.74 10.74 -6.15
CA THR A 209 9.54 11.23 -7.28
C THR A 209 8.95 10.83 -8.62
N GLY A 210 8.06 9.84 -8.67
CA GLY A 210 7.56 9.27 -9.93
C GLY A 210 8.68 8.60 -10.75
N THR A 211 9.86 8.42 -10.16
CA THR A 211 11.02 7.75 -10.77
C THR A 211 10.97 6.27 -10.50
N GLY A 212 9.77 5.67 -10.48
CA GLY A 212 9.66 4.23 -10.61
C GLY A 212 10.31 3.89 -11.94
N THR A 213 11.60 3.58 -11.90
CA THR A 213 12.41 3.24 -13.05
C THR A 213 11.63 2.16 -13.74
N PRO A 214 11.12 2.37 -14.97
CA PRO A 214 10.60 1.25 -15.74
C PRO A 214 11.75 0.25 -15.72
N HIS A 215 11.49 -0.93 -15.17
CA HIS A 215 12.48 -1.97 -15.07
C HIS A 215 12.92 -2.19 -16.53
N GLU A 216 14.06 -1.62 -16.91
CA GLU A 216 14.63 -1.80 -18.23
C GLU A 216 14.91 -3.30 -18.28
N GLU A 217 14.05 -4.02 -18.98
CA GLU A 217 14.28 -5.43 -19.26
C GLU A 217 15.67 -5.49 -19.87
N PRO A 218 16.59 -6.31 -19.32
CA PRO A 218 17.91 -6.44 -19.88
C PRO A 218 17.73 -6.81 -21.35
N SER A 219 18.12 -5.93 -22.27
CA SER A 219 18.03 -6.21 -23.69
C SER A 219 18.95 -7.39 -23.95
N GLY A 220 18.34 -8.56 -24.05
CA GLY A 220 19.02 -9.79 -24.43
C GLY A 220 19.41 -9.67 -25.89
N ASP A 221 20.52 -8.97 -26.15
CA ASP A 221 21.26 -9.17 -27.38
C ASP A 221 21.86 -10.57 -27.32
N ALA A 222 21.20 -11.49 -28.01
CA ALA A 222 21.69 -12.82 -28.29
C ALA A 222 22.66 -12.73 -29.48
N ASP A 223 23.94 -13.03 -29.23
CA ASP A 223 24.95 -13.39 -30.23
C ASP A 223 24.70 -14.80 -30.81
#